data_AF-A0A961ZUY6-F1
#
_entry.id   AF-A0A961ZUY6-F1
#
_cell.length_a   1.000
_cell.length_b   1.000
_cell.length_c   1.000
_cell.angle_alpha   90.00
_cell.angle_beta   90.00
_cell.angle_gamma   90.00
#
_symmetry.space_group_name_H-M   'P 1'
#
loop_
_entity.id
_entity.type
_entity.pdbx_description
1 polymer ?
#
loop_
_entity_poly.entity_id
_entity_poly.type
_entity_poly.pdbx_seq_one_letter_code
_entity_poly.pdbx_strand_id
1 'polypeptide(L)'
;MPRLATAADFALLVTSAVTSSATAQEKTMSTIPGYRLNDPALPASPLTVAHLEDLKGSLLLGPDDIIALRKAESIVSDQIEQILDVWYGFVGSTPHLLKYFSDAKTGEPDTAYLGAVRKRFGQWILDTCRANFDAEWLAWQDEIGRRHHRVGKNKTDGSNAVPHIPMRHVLALSIPISVTMKPFLEKKGHSPAEVDAMHAAWTKAVLLQAILWSRPYTKEGDF
;
A
#
# COMPACT_ATOMS: atom_id res chain seq x y z
N MET A 1 -1.65 78.94 -4.24
CA MET A 1 -1.39 78.20 -2.97
C MET A 1 -2.42 78.66 -1.95
N PRO A 2 -3.03 77.83 -1.07
CA PRO A 2 -2.59 76.51 -0.57
C PRO A 2 -3.67 75.39 -0.45
N ARG A 3 -3.15 74.15 -0.32
CA ARG A 3 -3.58 72.90 0.38
C ARG A 3 -5.06 72.51 0.56
N LEU A 4 -5.43 71.38 -0.06
CA LEU A 4 -6.57 70.52 0.29
C LEU A 4 -6.23 69.64 1.51
N ALA A 5 -7.16 69.59 2.47
CA ALA A 5 -7.09 68.75 3.66
C ALA A 5 -7.38 67.28 3.33
N THR A 6 -6.73 66.41 4.10
CA THR A 6 -6.59 64.97 3.98
C THR A 6 -7.87 64.19 4.33
N ALA A 7 -8.15 63.15 3.54
CA ALA A 7 -9.12 62.11 3.87
C ALA A 7 -8.47 61.07 4.80
N ALA A 8 -8.69 61.24 6.10
CA ALA A 8 -8.59 60.16 7.07
C ALA A 8 -10.01 59.93 7.61
N ASP A 9 -10.31 58.66 7.85
CA ASP A 9 -11.54 58.12 8.45
C ASP A 9 -12.75 58.02 7.52
N PHE A 10 -12.88 56.88 6.85
CA PHE A 10 -14.04 55.99 6.99
C PHE A 10 -13.79 54.64 6.28
N ALA A 11 -14.22 53.56 6.93
CA ALA A 11 -14.32 52.18 6.43
C ALA A 11 -13.09 51.25 6.55
N LEU A 12 -13.01 50.69 7.76
CA LEU A 12 -12.63 49.33 8.12
C LEU A 12 -13.14 48.25 7.14
N LEU A 13 -12.44 47.10 7.10
CA LEU A 13 -12.67 45.84 6.36
C LEU A 13 -12.09 45.74 4.94
N VAL A 14 -10.80 45.42 4.84
CA VAL A 14 -10.34 44.30 3.98
C VAL A 14 -9.11 43.65 4.63
N THR A 15 -9.32 42.73 5.56
CA THR A 15 -8.32 41.74 5.96
C THR A 15 -8.91 40.36 5.77
N SER A 16 -8.54 39.71 4.67
CA SER A 16 -8.57 38.24 4.58
C SER A 16 -7.41 37.80 3.71
N ALA A 17 -6.49 37.08 4.36
CA ALA A 17 -5.30 36.51 3.78
C ALA A 17 -5.59 35.61 2.58
N VAL A 18 -4.77 35.76 1.55
CA VAL A 18 -4.47 34.68 0.61
C VAL A 18 -3.83 33.56 1.44
N THR A 19 -4.64 32.60 1.87
CA THR A 19 -4.17 31.36 2.47
C THR A 19 -4.18 30.29 1.38
N SER A 20 -2.99 29.74 1.18
CA SER A 20 -2.67 28.60 0.34
C SER A 20 -3.70 27.47 0.48
N SER A 21 -4.48 27.23 -0.58
CA SER A 21 -5.31 26.03 -0.73
C SER A 21 -4.49 24.89 -1.34
N ALA A 22 -3.38 24.52 -0.68
CA ALA A 22 -2.72 23.25 -0.93
C ALA A 22 -3.40 22.16 -0.07
N THR A 23 -4.39 21.49 -0.68
CA THR A 23 -4.80 20.10 -0.43
C THR A 23 -4.64 19.55 1.01
N ALA A 24 -5.58 19.88 1.89
CA ALA A 24 -5.95 18.97 2.97
C ALA A 24 -7.07 18.06 2.42
N GLN A 25 -6.69 16.97 1.75
CA GLN A 25 -7.64 15.92 1.44
C GLN A 25 -8.03 15.28 2.78
N GLU A 26 -9.26 15.50 3.21
CA GLU A 26 -9.84 14.96 4.42
C GLU A 26 -9.61 13.43 4.42
N LYS A 27 -8.70 12.96 5.30
CA LYS A 27 -8.32 11.55 5.46
C LYS A 27 -9.54 10.79 6.00
N THR A 28 -10.47 10.42 5.12
CA THR A 28 -11.62 9.60 5.49
C THR A 28 -11.13 8.23 5.96
N MET A 29 -11.52 7.86 7.18
CA MET A 29 -11.23 6.54 7.74
C MET A 29 -11.91 5.47 6.89
N SER A 30 -11.14 4.53 6.36
CA SER A 30 -11.67 3.42 5.58
C SER A 30 -12.67 2.60 6.40
N THR A 31 -13.73 2.13 5.76
CA THR A 31 -14.73 1.24 6.36
C THR A 31 -14.26 -0.23 6.40
N ILE A 32 -13.07 -0.54 5.87
CA ILE A 32 -12.55 -1.91 5.79
C ILE A 32 -12.02 -2.35 7.17
N PRO A 33 -12.59 -3.41 7.79
CA PRO A 33 -12.14 -3.87 9.11
C PRO A 33 -10.65 -4.19 9.16
N GLY A 34 -9.97 -3.61 10.15
CA GLY A 34 -8.55 -3.79 10.39
C GLY A 34 -7.62 -3.03 9.44
N TYR A 35 -8.13 -2.29 8.45
CA TYR A 35 -7.32 -1.38 7.64
C TYR A 35 -7.00 -0.11 8.43
N ARG A 36 -5.73 0.30 8.44
CA ARG A 36 -5.24 1.39 9.32
C ARG A 36 -4.21 2.31 8.65
N LEU A 37 -4.10 2.34 7.31
CA LEU A 37 -3.24 3.35 6.66
C LEU A 37 -3.68 4.75 7.12
N ASN A 38 -2.72 5.61 7.45
CA ASN A 38 -2.93 6.94 8.04
C ASN A 38 -3.53 6.98 9.45
N ASP A 39 -3.68 5.85 10.14
CA ASP A 39 -4.10 5.85 11.55
C ASP A 39 -2.97 6.43 12.43
N PRO A 40 -3.18 7.57 13.11
CA PRO A 40 -2.16 8.21 13.93
C PRO A 40 -1.77 7.39 15.17
N ALA A 41 -2.54 6.35 15.51
CA ALA A 41 -2.21 5.42 16.60
C ALA A 41 -1.26 4.29 16.14
N LEU A 42 -0.86 4.23 14.86
CA LEU A 42 0.21 3.34 14.44
C LEU A 42 1.57 3.87 14.91
N PRO A 43 2.46 3.01 15.43
CA PRO A 43 3.84 3.41 15.68
C PRO A 43 4.50 3.89 14.39
N ALA A 44 5.37 4.89 14.50
CA ALA A 44 6.21 5.29 13.37
C ALA A 44 7.07 4.11 12.90
N SER A 45 7.35 4.06 11.59
CA SER A 45 8.29 3.09 11.04
C SER A 45 9.70 3.33 11.64
N PRO A 46 10.45 2.27 11.94
CA PRO A 46 11.87 2.39 12.27
C PRO A 46 12.72 2.91 11.09
N LEU A 47 12.17 2.90 9.87
CA LEU A 47 12.82 3.45 8.68
C LEU A 47 12.33 4.87 8.41
N THR A 48 13.24 5.71 7.94
CA THR A 48 12.92 7.08 7.51
C THR A 48 12.56 7.11 6.03
N VAL A 49 11.98 8.23 5.58
CA VAL A 49 11.76 8.49 4.15
C VAL A 49 13.10 8.51 3.37
N ALA A 50 14.21 8.91 4.00
CA ALA A 50 15.53 8.85 3.36
C ALA A 50 15.95 7.40 3.06
N HIS A 51 15.78 6.48 4.01
CA HIS A 51 16.03 5.04 3.75
C HIS A 51 15.13 4.48 2.63
N LEU A 52 13.89 4.97 2.55
CA LEU A 52 12.97 4.59 1.47
C LEU A 52 13.47 5.07 0.10
N GLU A 53 13.98 6.30 0.00
CA GLU A 53 14.54 6.82 -1.24
C GLU A 53 15.81 6.05 -1.67
N ASP A 54 16.69 5.69 -0.74
CA ASP A 54 17.85 4.84 -1.02
C ASP A 54 17.44 3.46 -1.58
N LEU A 55 16.42 2.84 -0.97
CA LEU A 55 15.91 1.55 -1.41
C LEU A 55 15.20 1.64 -2.77
N LYS A 56 14.46 2.72 -3.03
CA LYS A 56 13.89 3.00 -4.36
C LYS A 56 14.99 3.14 -5.41
N GLY A 57 16.09 3.84 -5.09
CA GLY A 57 17.27 3.93 -5.95
C GLY A 57 17.86 2.56 -6.29
N SER A 58 17.99 1.68 -5.29
CA SER A 58 18.47 0.30 -5.47
C SER A 58 17.57 -0.54 -6.38
N LEU A 59 16.27 -0.27 -6.37
CA LEU A 59 15.27 -0.95 -7.20
C LEU A 59 15.04 -0.30 -8.56
N LEU A 60 15.75 0.79 -8.86
CA LEU A 60 15.50 1.64 -10.02
C LEU A 60 14.03 2.10 -10.10
N LEU A 61 13.40 2.36 -8.95
CA LEU A 61 12.03 2.86 -8.83
C LEU A 61 12.06 4.38 -8.83
N GLY A 62 11.93 4.97 -10.01
CA GLY A 62 12.05 6.41 -10.25
C GLY A 62 10.71 7.13 -10.48
N PRO A 63 10.75 8.43 -10.81
CA PRO A 63 9.56 9.23 -11.09
C PRO A 63 8.65 8.65 -12.19
N ASP A 64 9.23 8.06 -13.23
CA ASP A 64 8.47 7.43 -14.32
C ASP A 64 7.67 6.21 -13.83
N ASP A 65 8.22 5.44 -12.88
CA ASP A 65 7.51 4.33 -12.25
C ASP A 65 6.31 4.83 -11.42
N ILE A 66 6.46 5.97 -10.73
CA ILE A 66 5.36 6.60 -9.98
C ILE A 66 4.22 7.02 -10.92
N ILE A 67 4.56 7.61 -12.07
CA ILE A 67 3.57 7.97 -13.09
C ILE A 67 2.88 6.71 -13.64
N ALA A 68 3.65 5.66 -13.91
CA ALA A 68 3.13 4.39 -14.42
C ALA A 68 2.22 3.69 -13.41
N LEU A 69 2.57 3.66 -12.12
CA LEU A 69 1.74 3.11 -11.04
C LEU A 69 0.39 3.83 -10.95
N ARG A 70 0.42 5.17 -10.99
CA ARG A 70 -0.81 5.99 -10.92
C ARG A 70 -1.70 5.79 -12.13
N LYS A 71 -1.10 5.60 -13.31
CA LYS A 71 -1.84 5.21 -14.52
C LYS A 71 -2.48 3.83 -14.35
N ALA A 72 -1.77 2.87 -13.78
CA ALA A 72 -2.28 1.54 -13.51
C ALA A 72 -3.52 1.55 -12.59
N GLU A 73 -3.64 2.49 -11.64
CA GLU A 73 -4.83 2.62 -10.77
C GLU A 73 -6.13 2.71 -11.59
N SER A 74 -6.14 3.58 -12.60
CA SER A 74 -7.31 3.78 -13.48
C SER A 74 -7.69 2.53 -14.27
N ILE A 75 -6.72 1.63 -14.50
CA ILE A 75 -6.92 0.40 -15.27
C ILE A 75 -7.42 -0.73 -14.39
N VAL A 76 -6.88 -0.87 -13.17
CA VAL A 76 -7.14 -2.03 -12.31
C VAL A 76 -8.28 -1.81 -11.32
N SER A 77 -8.71 -0.56 -11.10
CA SER A 77 -9.71 -0.22 -10.08
C SER A 77 -11.07 -0.92 -10.24
N ASP A 78 -11.53 -1.15 -11.47
CA ASP A 78 -12.77 -1.91 -11.75
C ASP A 78 -12.53 -3.43 -11.90
N GLN A 79 -11.31 -3.89 -11.64
CA GLN A 79 -10.87 -5.27 -11.83
C GLN A 79 -10.36 -5.95 -10.56
N ILE A 80 -10.47 -5.28 -9.40
CA ILE A 80 -9.88 -5.73 -8.13
C ILE A 80 -10.36 -7.13 -7.75
N GLU A 81 -11.65 -7.42 -7.86
CA GLU A 81 -12.18 -8.75 -7.50
C GLU A 81 -11.63 -9.85 -8.42
N GLN A 82 -11.51 -9.60 -9.72
CA GLN A 82 -10.97 -10.58 -10.67
C GLN A 82 -9.47 -10.82 -10.44
N ILE A 83 -8.72 -9.79 -10.06
CA ILE A 83 -7.32 -9.92 -9.66
C ILE A 83 -7.21 -10.81 -8.41
N LEU A 84 -8.03 -10.51 -7.40
CA LEU A 84 -8.06 -11.28 -6.17
C LEU A 84 -8.50 -12.74 -6.41
N ASP A 85 -9.41 -13.01 -7.35
CA ASP A 85 -9.80 -14.38 -7.73
C ASP A 85 -8.61 -15.19 -8.26
N VAL A 86 -7.77 -14.59 -9.11
CA VAL A 86 -6.55 -15.25 -9.60
C VAL A 86 -5.59 -15.54 -8.45
N TRP A 87 -5.35 -14.57 -7.56
CA TRP A 87 -4.40 -14.72 -6.47
C TRP A 87 -4.87 -15.71 -5.40
N TYR A 88 -6.13 -15.62 -4.97
CA TYR A 88 -6.70 -16.56 -4.00
C TYR A 88 -6.93 -17.94 -4.62
N GLY A 89 -7.19 -18.05 -5.92
CA GLY A 89 -7.21 -19.32 -6.64
C GLY A 89 -5.84 -20.01 -6.63
N PHE A 90 -4.76 -19.26 -6.88
CA PHE A 90 -3.39 -19.77 -6.76
C PHE A 90 -3.05 -20.20 -5.32
N VAL A 91 -3.33 -19.37 -4.31
CA VAL A 91 -3.08 -19.72 -2.91
C VAL A 91 -3.89 -20.95 -2.49
N GLY A 92 -5.19 -20.97 -2.82
CA GLY A 92 -6.10 -22.06 -2.48
C GLY A 92 -5.78 -23.40 -3.15
N SER A 93 -5.23 -23.38 -4.36
CA SER A 93 -4.76 -24.58 -5.07
C SER A 93 -3.35 -25.02 -4.67
N THR A 94 -2.66 -24.28 -3.81
CA THR A 94 -1.29 -24.57 -3.39
C THR A 94 -1.24 -24.91 -1.88
N PRO A 95 -1.27 -26.20 -1.49
CA PRO A 95 -1.47 -26.60 -0.08
C PRO A 95 -0.51 -25.98 0.93
N HIS A 96 0.76 -25.81 0.57
CA HIS A 96 1.76 -25.22 1.47
C HIS A 96 1.60 -23.70 1.67
N LEU A 97 0.81 -23.02 0.83
CA LEU A 97 0.44 -21.61 0.98
C LEU A 97 -0.91 -21.45 1.68
N LEU A 98 -1.91 -22.26 1.29
CA LEU A 98 -3.23 -22.26 1.93
C LEU A 98 -3.14 -22.53 3.44
N LYS A 99 -2.16 -23.33 3.86
CA LYS A 99 -1.85 -23.60 5.27
C LYS A 99 -1.82 -22.34 6.15
N TYR A 100 -1.36 -21.19 5.63
CA TYR A 100 -1.26 -19.96 6.44
C TYR A 100 -2.60 -19.27 6.72
N PHE A 101 -3.66 -19.71 6.03
CA PHE A 101 -5.05 -19.32 6.26
C PHE A 101 -5.88 -20.46 6.86
N SER A 102 -5.26 -21.57 7.25
CA SER A 102 -5.95 -22.72 7.83
C SER A 102 -5.79 -22.75 9.34
N ASP A 103 -6.83 -23.21 10.05
CA ASP A 103 -6.81 -23.37 11.50
C ASP A 103 -5.62 -24.24 11.94
N ALA A 104 -4.88 -23.78 12.95
CA ALA A 104 -3.63 -24.41 13.36
C ALA A 104 -3.82 -25.82 13.97
N LYS A 105 -5.04 -26.17 14.41
CA LYS A 105 -5.37 -27.47 15.01
C LYS A 105 -6.00 -28.42 14.00
N THR A 106 -6.98 -27.95 13.23
CA THR A 106 -7.73 -28.83 12.32
C THR A 106 -7.11 -28.91 10.93
N GLY A 107 -6.37 -27.88 10.50
CA GLY A 107 -5.86 -27.78 9.14
C GLY A 107 -6.90 -27.33 8.11
N GLU A 108 -8.14 -27.04 8.54
CA GLU A 108 -9.21 -26.59 7.66
C GLU A 108 -9.06 -25.09 7.32
N PRO A 109 -9.32 -24.66 6.08
CA PRO A 109 -9.29 -23.25 5.70
C PRO A 109 -10.28 -22.38 6.49
N ASP A 110 -9.80 -21.27 7.05
CA ASP A 110 -10.61 -20.26 7.74
C ASP A 110 -11.17 -19.27 6.72
N THR A 111 -12.40 -19.52 6.26
CA THR A 111 -13.07 -18.73 5.22
C THR A 111 -13.39 -17.30 5.67
N ALA A 112 -13.69 -17.11 6.96
CA ALA A 112 -13.92 -15.79 7.53
C ALA A 112 -12.64 -14.95 7.53
N TYR A 113 -11.52 -15.56 7.92
CA TYR A 113 -10.21 -14.92 7.87
C TYR A 113 -9.77 -14.59 6.44
N LEU A 114 -9.94 -15.52 5.50
CA LEU A 114 -9.71 -15.28 4.06
C LEU A 114 -10.52 -14.09 3.55
N GLY A 115 -11.82 -14.02 3.87
CA GLY A 115 -12.70 -12.93 3.46
C GLY A 115 -12.30 -11.57 4.04
N ALA A 116 -11.85 -11.52 5.29
CA ALA A 116 -11.37 -10.28 5.92
C ALA A 116 -10.05 -9.78 5.31
N VAL A 117 -9.09 -10.69 5.10
CA VAL A 117 -7.81 -10.37 4.46
C VAL A 117 -8.01 -9.95 3.01
N ARG A 118 -8.91 -10.59 2.27
CA ARG A 118 -9.23 -10.27 0.87
C ARG A 118 -9.61 -8.80 0.68
N LYS A 119 -10.46 -8.26 1.56
CA LYS A 119 -10.86 -6.83 1.50
C LYS A 119 -9.67 -5.89 1.64
N ARG A 120 -8.79 -6.15 2.61
CA ARG A 120 -7.57 -5.35 2.81
C ARG A 120 -6.57 -5.53 1.66
N PHE A 121 -6.51 -6.72 1.07
CA PHE A 121 -5.62 -6.98 -0.06
C PHE A 121 -6.08 -6.25 -1.32
N GLY A 122 -7.39 -6.18 -1.56
CA GLY A 122 -7.96 -5.34 -2.62
C GLY A 122 -7.62 -3.86 -2.45
N GLN A 123 -7.74 -3.32 -1.22
CA GLN A 123 -7.35 -1.95 -0.93
C GLN A 123 -5.86 -1.70 -1.16
N TRP A 124 -5.01 -2.66 -0.77
CA TRP A 124 -3.56 -2.59 -0.99
C TRP A 124 -3.16 -2.48 -2.47
N ILE A 125 -3.92 -3.07 -3.40
CA ILE A 125 -3.68 -2.89 -4.85
C ILE A 125 -3.80 -1.41 -5.22
N LEU A 126 -4.88 -0.77 -4.78
CA LEU A 126 -5.13 0.66 -5.05
C LEU A 126 -4.05 1.53 -4.39
N ASP A 127 -3.70 1.26 -3.14
CA ASP A 127 -2.69 2.03 -2.42
C ASP A 127 -1.30 1.92 -3.08
N THR A 128 -0.97 0.73 -3.60
CA THR A 128 0.25 0.51 -4.39
C THR A 128 0.25 1.33 -5.68
N CYS A 129 -0.86 1.36 -6.40
CA CYS A 129 -0.98 2.15 -7.63
C CYS A 129 -0.95 3.67 -7.37
N ARG A 130 -1.53 4.16 -6.26
CA ARG A 130 -1.47 5.58 -5.89
C ARG A 130 -0.05 6.08 -5.66
N ALA A 131 0.83 5.18 -5.20
CA ALA A 131 2.26 5.42 -5.00
C ALA A 131 2.56 6.63 -4.10
N ASN A 132 1.77 6.80 -3.04
CA ASN A 132 1.99 7.82 -2.01
C ASN A 132 2.95 7.26 -0.96
N PHE A 133 4.25 7.31 -1.25
CA PHE A 133 5.31 6.73 -0.44
C PHE A 133 5.85 7.73 0.59
N ASP A 134 5.03 8.03 1.60
CA ASP A 134 5.33 8.95 2.70
C ASP A 134 5.60 8.20 4.03
N ALA A 135 5.74 8.95 5.13
CA ALA A 135 6.03 8.40 6.44
C ALA A 135 4.86 7.54 6.98
N GLU A 136 3.61 7.96 6.74
CA GLU A 136 2.42 7.20 7.11
C GLU A 136 2.29 5.90 6.32
N TRP A 137 2.61 5.92 5.03
CA TRP A 137 2.73 4.71 4.22
C TRP A 137 3.82 3.79 4.79
N LEU A 138 5.00 4.30 5.13
CA LEU A 138 6.05 3.48 5.76
C LEU A 138 5.62 2.84 7.08
N ALA A 139 4.91 3.58 7.94
CA ALA A 139 4.35 3.03 9.18
C ALA A 139 3.35 1.90 8.89
N TRP A 140 2.54 2.06 7.83
CA TRP A 140 1.63 1.01 7.38
C TRP A 140 2.37 -0.21 6.80
N GLN A 141 3.48 -0.03 6.09
CA GLN A 141 4.30 -1.14 5.63
C GLN A 141 4.91 -1.94 6.79
N ASP A 142 5.37 -1.29 7.87
CA ASP A 142 5.85 -2.00 9.06
C ASP A 142 4.73 -2.83 9.70
N GLU A 143 3.52 -2.25 9.83
CA GLU A 143 2.35 -2.95 10.35
C GLU A 143 1.95 -4.15 9.48
N ILE A 144 1.99 -4.04 8.14
CA ILE A 144 1.74 -5.18 7.25
C ILE A 144 2.81 -6.26 7.44
N GLY A 145 4.08 -5.90 7.53
CA GLY A 145 5.17 -6.85 7.82
C GLY A 145 4.95 -7.58 9.15
N ARG A 146 4.56 -6.85 10.20
CA ARG A 146 4.22 -7.41 11.51
C ARG A 146 3.05 -8.39 11.44
N ARG A 147 2.05 -8.13 10.59
CA ARG A 147 0.88 -9.01 10.39
C ARG A 147 1.19 -10.29 9.61
N HIS A 148 2.25 -10.32 8.82
CA HIS A 148 2.76 -11.58 8.23
C HIS A 148 3.64 -12.35 9.23
N HIS A 149 4.38 -11.62 10.08
CA HIS A 149 5.25 -12.18 11.10
C HIS A 149 4.48 -12.66 12.35
N ARG A 150 5.09 -13.53 13.17
CA ARG A 150 4.43 -14.10 14.37
C ARG A 150 4.08 -13.08 15.45
N VAL A 151 4.65 -11.87 15.36
CA VAL A 151 4.38 -10.77 16.30
C VAL A 151 2.99 -10.16 16.13
N GLY A 152 2.42 -10.22 14.93
CA GLY A 152 1.13 -9.60 14.59
C GLY A 152 0.14 -10.53 13.90
N LYS A 153 0.59 -11.66 13.34
CA LYS A 153 -0.29 -12.59 12.62
C LYS A 153 -1.48 -13.02 13.48
N ASN A 154 -2.63 -13.14 12.83
CA ASN A 154 -3.94 -13.49 13.38
C ASN A 154 -4.59 -12.46 14.31
N LYS A 155 -3.85 -11.50 14.88
CA LYS A 155 -4.39 -10.57 15.88
C LYS A 155 -5.46 -9.63 15.35
N THR A 156 -5.30 -9.14 14.12
CA THR A 156 -6.24 -8.19 13.50
C THR A 156 -7.66 -8.75 13.40
N ASP A 157 -7.79 -10.04 13.11
CA ASP A 157 -9.08 -10.68 12.83
C ASP A 157 -9.47 -11.72 13.89
N GLY A 158 -8.65 -11.91 14.94
CA GLY A 158 -8.89 -12.91 15.99
C GLY A 158 -8.85 -14.37 15.51
N SER A 159 -8.18 -14.66 14.40
CA SER A 159 -8.12 -16.02 13.81
C SER A 159 -7.23 -16.97 14.63
N ASN A 160 -7.44 -18.28 14.46
CA ASN A 160 -6.59 -19.34 15.03
C ASN A 160 -5.70 -20.01 13.96
N ALA A 161 -5.43 -19.32 12.84
CA ALA A 161 -4.62 -19.87 11.76
C ALA A 161 -3.15 -20.10 12.16
N VAL A 162 -2.39 -20.85 11.35
CA VAL A 162 -0.95 -21.10 11.57
C VAL A 162 -0.20 -19.80 11.91
N PRO A 163 0.55 -19.71 13.03
CA PRO A 163 0.93 -18.43 13.65
C PRO A 163 2.07 -17.67 12.94
N HIS A 164 2.71 -18.25 11.93
CA HIS A 164 3.88 -17.66 11.30
C HIS A 164 3.95 -18.00 9.82
N ILE A 165 4.12 -16.98 8.97
CA ILE A 165 4.47 -17.15 7.56
C ILE A 165 5.98 -16.98 7.45
N PRO A 166 6.76 -18.01 7.06
CA PRO A 166 8.20 -17.86 6.85
C PRO A 166 8.52 -16.80 5.79
N MET A 167 9.55 -15.97 6.06
CA MET A 167 10.01 -14.88 5.18
C MET A 167 10.17 -15.29 3.72
N ARG A 168 10.70 -16.50 3.47
CA ARG A 168 10.88 -17.03 2.11
C ARG A 168 9.60 -17.01 1.27
N HIS A 169 8.43 -17.20 1.89
CA HIS A 169 7.16 -17.17 1.16
C HIS A 169 6.70 -15.73 0.91
N VAL A 170 6.93 -14.80 1.84
CA VAL A 170 6.66 -13.37 1.63
C VAL A 170 7.47 -12.86 0.42
N LEU A 171 8.77 -13.19 0.37
CA LEU A 171 9.64 -12.80 -0.73
C LEU A 171 9.26 -13.51 -2.04
N ALA A 172 9.03 -14.83 -2.01
CA ALA A 172 8.70 -15.60 -3.19
C ALA A 172 7.37 -15.16 -3.84
N LEU A 173 6.39 -14.76 -3.03
CA LEU A 173 5.08 -14.29 -3.51
C LEU A 173 5.14 -12.97 -4.28
N SER A 174 6.25 -12.23 -4.22
CA SER A 174 6.44 -11.06 -5.09
C SER A 174 6.30 -11.42 -6.57
N ILE A 175 6.82 -12.59 -6.98
CA ILE A 175 6.76 -13.05 -8.37
C ILE A 175 5.33 -13.31 -8.86
N PRO A 176 4.53 -14.23 -8.27
CA PRO A 176 3.17 -14.49 -8.75
C PRO A 176 2.29 -13.23 -8.69
N ILE A 177 2.43 -12.39 -7.67
CA ILE A 177 1.70 -11.12 -7.57
C ILE A 177 2.08 -10.14 -8.68
N SER A 178 3.33 -10.15 -9.13
CA SER A 178 3.78 -9.32 -10.25
C SER A 178 3.42 -9.90 -11.61
N VAL A 179 3.77 -11.15 -11.91
CA VAL A 179 3.60 -11.71 -13.27
C VAL A 179 2.13 -11.87 -13.66
N THR A 180 1.24 -12.14 -12.71
CA THR A 180 -0.20 -12.27 -12.98
C THR A 180 -0.92 -10.94 -13.15
N MET A 181 -0.26 -9.80 -12.88
CA MET A 181 -0.86 -8.48 -13.05
C MET A 181 -0.94 -8.03 -14.51
N LYS A 182 0.02 -8.46 -15.35
CA LYS A 182 0.15 -7.98 -16.74
C LYS A 182 -1.14 -8.13 -17.58
N PRO A 183 -1.85 -9.28 -17.57
CA PRO A 183 -3.09 -9.42 -18.33
C PRO A 183 -4.20 -8.43 -17.91
N PHE A 184 -4.19 -7.95 -16.66
CA PHE A 184 -5.17 -6.95 -16.21
C PHE A 184 -4.82 -5.55 -16.72
N LEU A 185 -3.53 -5.24 -16.85
CA LEU A 185 -3.03 -3.97 -17.38
C LEU A 185 -3.30 -3.80 -18.89
N GLU A 186 -3.41 -4.90 -19.63
CA GLU A 186 -3.65 -4.91 -21.09
C GLU A 186 -5.10 -4.58 -21.49
N LYS A 187 -6.07 -4.73 -20.57
CA LYS A 187 -7.50 -4.73 -20.91
C LYS A 187 -8.10 -3.39 -21.32
N LYS A 188 -7.38 -2.28 -21.17
CA LYS A 188 -7.90 -0.92 -21.44
C LYS A 188 -7.29 -0.27 -22.69
N GLY A 189 -6.65 -1.06 -23.56
CA GLY A 189 -6.21 -0.59 -24.89
C GLY A 189 -4.98 0.30 -24.89
N HIS A 190 -4.16 0.24 -23.83
CA HIS A 190 -2.85 0.90 -23.80
C HIS A 190 -1.87 0.22 -24.74
N SER A 191 -0.87 0.97 -25.21
CA SER A 191 0.19 0.41 -26.04
C SER A 191 1.03 -0.62 -25.27
N PRO A 192 1.67 -1.58 -25.96
CA PRO A 192 2.54 -2.56 -25.30
C PRO A 192 3.63 -1.92 -24.43
N ALA A 193 4.23 -0.82 -24.89
CA ALA A 193 5.26 -0.11 -24.13
C ALA A 193 4.71 0.51 -22.82
N GLU A 194 3.48 1.04 -22.83
CA GLU A 194 2.84 1.55 -21.62
C GLU A 194 2.49 0.42 -20.65
N VAL A 195 1.99 -0.71 -21.17
CA VAL A 195 1.72 -1.92 -20.36
C VAL A 195 3.00 -2.42 -19.70
N ASP A 196 4.09 -2.51 -20.45
CA ASP A 196 5.39 -2.96 -19.94
C ASP A 196 5.94 -2.00 -18.88
N ALA A 197 5.80 -0.69 -19.07
CA ALA A 197 6.19 0.30 -18.07
C ALA A 197 5.38 0.16 -16.76
N MET A 198 4.05 0.01 -16.87
CA MET A 198 3.18 -0.21 -15.70
C MET A 198 3.50 -1.52 -14.99
N HIS A 199 3.75 -2.59 -15.75
CA HIS A 199 4.10 -3.90 -15.19
C HIS A 199 5.46 -3.89 -14.50
N ALA A 200 6.46 -3.22 -15.08
CA ALA A 200 7.77 -3.03 -14.46
C ALA A 200 7.66 -2.22 -13.16
N ALA A 201 6.92 -1.10 -13.18
CA ALA A 201 6.71 -0.26 -12.01
C ALA A 201 5.97 -1.01 -10.89
N TRP A 202 4.92 -1.77 -11.23
CA TRP A 202 4.22 -2.67 -10.31
C TRP A 202 5.18 -3.70 -9.71
N THR A 203 6.01 -4.34 -10.53
CA THR A 203 6.97 -5.35 -10.07
C THR A 203 7.99 -4.79 -9.08
N LYS A 204 8.55 -3.61 -9.37
CA LYS A 204 9.46 -2.91 -8.45
C LYS A 204 8.75 -2.54 -7.15
N ALA A 205 7.53 -2.02 -7.22
CA ALA A 205 6.76 -1.63 -6.04
C ALA A 205 6.38 -2.83 -5.16
N VAL A 206 6.03 -3.98 -5.76
CA VAL A 206 5.74 -5.22 -5.01
C VAL A 206 7.00 -5.73 -4.31
N LEU A 207 8.15 -5.74 -5.00
CA LEU A 207 9.41 -6.16 -4.39
C LEU A 207 9.86 -5.21 -3.27
N LEU A 208 9.76 -3.89 -3.48
CA LEU A 208 9.99 -2.87 -2.45
C LEU A 208 9.23 -3.21 -1.17
N GLN A 209 7.93 -3.47 -1.30
CA GLN A 209 7.07 -3.75 -0.16
C GLN A 209 7.41 -5.09 0.50
N ALA A 210 7.69 -6.14 -0.28
CA ALA A 210 8.13 -7.43 0.26
C ALA A 210 9.45 -7.32 1.05
N ILE A 211 10.39 -6.49 0.59
CA ILE A 211 11.63 -6.17 1.32
C ILE A 211 11.28 -5.48 2.64
N LEU A 212 10.49 -4.40 2.63
CA LEU A 212 10.07 -3.70 3.85
C LEU A 212 9.37 -4.64 4.86
N TRP A 213 8.50 -5.52 4.38
CA TRP A 213 7.78 -6.47 5.22
C TRP A 213 8.67 -7.57 5.81
N SER A 214 9.90 -7.74 5.30
CA SER A 214 10.87 -8.68 5.83
C SER A 214 11.59 -8.17 7.08
N ARG A 215 11.49 -6.88 7.41
CA ARG A 215 12.15 -6.28 8.58
C ARG A 215 11.86 -6.99 9.92
N PRO A 216 10.62 -7.41 10.24
CA PRO A 216 10.36 -8.11 11.51
C PRO A 216 10.98 -9.52 11.59
N TYR A 217 11.57 -10.02 10.50
CA TYR A 217 12.20 -11.34 10.41
C TYR A 217 13.71 -11.29 10.58
N THR A 218 14.33 -10.13 10.36
CA THR A 218 15.79 -9.98 10.45
C THR A 218 16.24 -9.86 11.90
N LYS A 219 17.52 -10.17 12.12
CA LYS A 219 18.16 -9.83 13.39
C LYS A 219 18.40 -8.33 13.43
N GLU A 220 18.51 -7.79 14.64
CA GLU A 220 18.86 -6.40 14.84
C GLU A 220 20.21 -6.08 14.19
N GLY A 221 20.25 -5.02 13.38
CA GLY A 221 21.43 -4.60 12.62
C GLY A 221 21.59 -5.24 11.24
N ASP A 222 20.78 -6.25 10.88
CA ASP A 222 20.92 -7.00 9.61
C ASP A 222 19.89 -6.59 8.52
N PHE A 223 19.04 -5.59 8.79
CA PHE A 223 18.08 -5.05 7.81
C PHE A 223 18.60 -3.78 7.17
#